data_AF-A0A1W9HRD4-F1
#
_entry.id   AF-A0A1W9HRD4-F1
#
_cell.length_a   1.000
_cell.length_b   1.000
_cell.length_c   1.000
_cell.angle_alpha   90.00
_cell.angle_beta   90.00
_cell.angle_gamma   90.00
#
_symmetry.space_group_name_H-M   'P 1'
#
loop_
_entity.id
_entity.type
_entity.pdbx_description
1 polymer ?
#
loop_
_entity_poly.entity_id
_entity_poly.type
_entity_poly.pdbx_seq_one_letter_code
_entity_poly.pdbx_strand_id
1 'polypeptide(L)'
;MASNEIDADLHNFGNRVELIERAHETWFCKPRTVYWEWLFFGKGSPLKRFFDFVGPSGTISFADCIFNLDVEPVHHWLGYSKKVNTCTDLEPLKEHFYSFGVLLAYTYIFGIRDLHRRNLVFTKTHLQVVDAEVVLTRLILPNETILLPFKQVTWQDSGIGELLPNGPDHLSRDNAKAILDGYVEMFQHIIKNQERILEELKGVVDNKVPVRVLVRNTPDYYSAIDNTDFLPEEISQLNRRDIPYFFKKLGNDSLYWLQSPSVDGEVQSLGRFKADIDRHADSLPRLLGTDLLNDARLVQGLFLICRKLNLKETYSLSCGACVSAESIRMSTVDYKLTPAQVLKA
;
A
#
# COMPACT_ATOMS: atom_id res chain seq x y z
N MET A 1 -26.73 -22.83 8.77
CA MET A 1 -25.99 -21.59 9.09
C MET A 1 -24.54 -21.87 8.78
N ALA A 2 -23.98 -21.27 7.71
CA ALA A 2 -22.55 -21.38 7.46
C ALA A 2 -21.83 -20.69 8.63
N SER A 3 -20.83 -21.34 9.22
CA SER A 3 -20.02 -20.71 10.26
C SER A 3 -19.39 -19.43 9.68
N ASN A 4 -19.60 -18.29 10.35
CA ASN A 4 -18.90 -17.03 10.07
C ASN A 4 -17.43 -17.15 10.54
N GLU A 5 -16.75 -18.22 10.16
CA GLU A 5 -15.37 -18.45 10.55
C GLU A 5 -14.48 -17.54 9.69
N ILE A 6 -13.82 -16.60 10.34
CA ILE A 6 -12.83 -15.74 9.70
C ILE A 6 -11.59 -16.59 9.50
N ASP A 7 -11.11 -16.69 8.26
CA ASP A 7 -9.78 -17.20 7.95
C ASP A 7 -8.75 -16.15 8.41
N ALA A 8 -8.30 -16.26 9.66
CA ALA A 8 -7.36 -15.34 10.30
C ALA A 8 -6.16 -16.10 10.85
N ASP A 9 -4.96 -15.69 10.41
CA ASP A 9 -3.69 -16.21 10.90
C ASP A 9 -3.52 -15.92 12.40
N LEU A 10 -2.94 -16.90 13.11
CA LEU A 10 -2.53 -16.72 14.50
C LEU A 10 -1.20 -15.98 14.54
N HIS A 11 -1.12 -14.96 15.39
CA HIS A 11 0.09 -14.19 15.63
C HIS A 11 0.26 -13.94 17.13
N ASN A 12 1.48 -13.63 17.55
CA ASN A 12 1.78 -13.05 18.86
C ASN A 12 1.07 -13.77 20.02
N PHE A 13 1.40 -15.04 20.26
CA PHE A 13 0.85 -15.88 21.34
C PHE A 13 -0.59 -16.37 21.08
N GLY A 14 -0.88 -16.78 19.84
CA GLY A 14 -2.17 -17.36 19.46
C GLY A 14 -3.31 -16.36 19.33
N ASN A 15 -3.00 -15.07 19.27
CA ASN A 15 -4.00 -14.04 19.03
C ASN A 15 -4.39 -14.03 17.54
N ARG A 16 -5.64 -13.70 17.25
CA ARG A 16 -6.17 -13.57 15.88
C ARG A 16 -7.19 -12.45 15.80
N VAL A 17 -7.52 -12.04 14.58
CA VAL A 17 -8.61 -11.10 14.34
C VAL A 17 -9.94 -11.78 14.67
N GLU A 18 -10.81 -11.09 15.41
CA GLU A 18 -12.12 -11.60 15.82
C GLU A 18 -13.25 -10.67 15.37
N LEU A 19 -14.40 -11.24 15.00
CA LEU A 19 -15.62 -10.48 14.75
C LEU A 19 -16.34 -10.27 16.07
N ILE A 20 -16.68 -9.02 16.36
CA ILE A 20 -17.44 -8.63 17.55
C ILE A 20 -18.65 -7.79 17.13
N GLU A 21 -19.71 -7.80 17.94
CA GLU A 21 -20.88 -6.94 17.76
C GLU A 21 -20.83 -5.78 18.76
N ARG A 22 -20.96 -4.54 18.28
CA ARG A 22 -21.02 -3.33 19.10
C ARG A 22 -22.18 -2.47 18.62
N ALA A 23 -23.15 -2.19 19.48
CA ALA A 23 -24.31 -1.35 19.16
C ALA A 23 -25.03 -1.75 17.84
N HIS A 24 -25.23 -3.06 17.63
CA HIS A 24 -25.83 -3.64 16.41
C HIS A 24 -25.00 -3.49 15.13
N GLU A 25 -23.73 -3.14 15.25
CA GLU A 25 -22.80 -3.09 14.14
C GLU A 25 -21.71 -4.15 14.31
N THR A 26 -21.23 -4.67 13.18
CA THR A 26 -20.17 -5.67 13.16
C THR A 26 -18.80 -5.00 13.06
N TRP A 27 -17.90 -5.36 13.96
CA TRP A 27 -16.53 -4.84 14.03
C TRP A 27 -15.52 -5.98 14.02
N PHE A 28 -14.31 -5.67 13.59
CA PHE A 28 -13.14 -6.52 13.77
C PHE A 28 -12.34 -6.04 14.98
N CYS A 29 -12.11 -6.92 15.95
CA CYS A 29 -11.10 -6.77 16.99
C CYS A 29 -9.77 -7.27 16.44
N LYS A 30 -8.79 -6.38 16.31
CA LYS A 30 -7.47 -6.69 15.75
C LYS A 30 -6.44 -6.66 16.89
N PRO A 31 -5.77 -7.77 17.22
CA PRO A 31 -4.74 -7.83 18.28
C PRO A 31 -3.38 -7.29 17.80
N ARG A 32 -3.43 -6.12 17.15
CA ARG A 32 -2.31 -5.37 16.59
C ARG A 32 -2.72 -3.90 16.49
N THR A 33 -1.75 -3.03 16.22
CA THR A 33 -2.07 -1.62 15.96
C THR A 33 -2.99 -1.51 14.75
N VAL A 34 -4.02 -0.66 14.87
CA VAL A 34 -4.83 -0.19 13.73
C VAL A 34 -4.55 1.27 13.36
N TYR A 35 -3.50 1.83 13.98
CA TYR A 35 -3.13 3.23 13.82
C TYR A 35 -2.85 3.59 12.37
N TRP A 36 -2.23 2.68 11.62
CA TRP A 36 -1.89 2.89 10.22
C TRP A 36 -3.12 2.85 9.32
N GLU A 37 -4.10 1.97 9.57
CA GLU A 37 -5.40 2.05 8.89
C GLU A 37 -6.12 3.37 9.20
N TRP A 38 -6.11 3.81 10.47
CA TRP A 38 -6.70 5.09 10.85
C TRP A 38 -6.03 6.26 10.12
N LEU A 39 -4.70 6.31 10.12
CA LEU A 39 -3.94 7.40 9.53
C LEU A 39 -4.10 7.47 8.00
N PHE A 40 -4.06 6.34 7.30
CA PHE A 40 -4.07 6.33 5.82
C PHE A 40 -5.45 6.12 5.20
N PHE A 41 -6.41 5.51 5.90
CA PHE A 41 -7.72 5.15 5.34
C PHE A 41 -8.91 5.51 6.25
N GLY A 42 -8.65 6.00 7.46
CA GLY A 42 -9.68 6.33 8.43
C GLY A 42 -10.47 7.59 8.05
N LYS A 43 -11.79 7.59 8.26
CA LYS A 43 -12.64 8.79 8.09
C LYS A 43 -12.17 9.99 8.90
N GLY A 44 -11.62 9.72 10.08
CA GLY A 44 -11.04 10.71 10.99
C GLY A 44 -9.57 11.03 10.74
N SER A 45 -8.99 10.57 9.62
CA SER A 45 -7.58 10.83 9.32
C SER A 45 -7.32 12.33 9.17
N PRO A 46 -6.21 12.85 9.75
CA PRO A 46 -5.76 14.22 9.51
C PRO A 46 -5.39 14.48 8.04
N LEU A 47 -5.08 13.42 7.28
CA LEU A 47 -4.71 13.53 5.87
C LEU A 47 -5.91 13.84 4.96
N LYS A 48 -7.12 13.43 5.35
CA LYS A 48 -8.33 13.50 4.50
C LYS A 48 -8.53 14.86 3.84
N ARG A 49 -8.27 15.95 4.58
CA ARG A 49 -8.44 17.34 4.10
C ARG A 49 -7.57 17.71 2.90
N PHE A 50 -6.45 17.01 2.68
CA PHE A 50 -5.60 17.23 1.52
C PHE A 50 -6.13 16.53 0.27
N PHE A 51 -7.11 15.66 0.41
CA PHE A 51 -7.66 14.84 -0.67
C PHE A 51 -9.12 15.19 -0.99
N ASP A 52 -9.64 16.31 -0.48
CA ASP A 52 -10.95 16.85 -0.87
C ASP A 52 -10.86 17.51 -2.26
N PHE A 53 -10.60 16.67 -3.26
CA PHE A 53 -10.37 17.04 -4.65
C PHE A 53 -11.00 15.97 -5.54
N VAL A 54 -11.76 16.42 -6.54
CA VAL A 54 -12.28 15.57 -7.62
C VAL A 54 -11.36 15.78 -8.82
N GLY A 55 -10.68 14.70 -9.23
CA GLY A 55 -9.79 14.76 -10.39
C GLY A 55 -10.56 15.02 -11.68
N PRO A 56 -9.91 15.63 -12.70
CA PRO A 56 -10.55 15.97 -13.97
C PRO A 56 -11.30 14.82 -14.65
N SER A 57 -10.81 13.59 -14.50
CA SER A 57 -11.41 12.40 -15.10
C SER A 57 -12.32 11.61 -14.14
N GLY A 58 -12.40 12.05 -12.87
CA GLY A 58 -13.15 11.38 -11.81
C GLY A 58 -14.53 11.99 -11.56
N THR A 59 -15.37 11.24 -10.85
CA THR A 59 -16.72 11.68 -10.43
C THR A 59 -16.89 11.72 -8.91
N ILE A 60 -15.91 11.19 -8.18
CA ILE A 60 -15.87 11.11 -6.72
C ILE A 60 -14.58 11.75 -6.22
N SER A 61 -14.61 12.33 -5.02
CA SER A 61 -13.40 12.94 -4.44
C SER A 61 -12.39 11.88 -4.04
N PHE A 62 -11.10 12.21 -4.08
CA PHE A 62 -10.06 11.31 -3.56
C PHE A 62 -10.29 10.99 -2.07
N ALA A 63 -10.84 11.94 -1.31
CA ALA A 63 -11.18 11.76 0.08
C ALA A 63 -12.22 10.65 0.28
N ASP A 64 -13.26 10.62 -0.55
CA ASP A 64 -14.33 9.63 -0.45
C ASP A 64 -13.86 8.22 -0.89
N CYS A 65 -12.94 8.15 -1.86
CA CYS A 65 -12.33 6.89 -2.31
C CYS A 65 -11.42 6.25 -1.26
N ILE A 66 -10.68 7.06 -0.48
CA ILE A 66 -9.57 6.59 0.36
C ILE A 66 -9.94 6.57 1.84
N PHE A 67 -10.64 7.59 2.33
CA PHE A 67 -10.84 7.85 3.77
C PHE A 67 -12.26 7.54 4.22
N ASN A 68 -12.67 6.28 4.11
CA ASN A 68 -14.02 5.83 4.47
C ASN A 68 -14.06 4.66 5.48
N LEU A 69 -12.92 4.27 6.06
CA LEU A 69 -12.88 3.25 7.11
C LEU A 69 -13.17 3.87 8.49
N ASP A 70 -14.07 3.24 9.26
CA ASP A 70 -14.22 3.56 10.68
C ASP A 70 -13.21 2.72 11.48
N VAL A 71 -12.26 3.40 12.12
CA VAL A 71 -11.14 2.77 12.85
C VAL A 71 -10.99 3.40 14.22
N GLU A 72 -10.82 2.57 15.24
CA GLU A 72 -10.60 2.96 16.63
C GLU A 72 -9.30 2.35 17.16
N PRO A 73 -8.18 3.09 17.12
CA PRO A 73 -6.96 2.70 17.82
C PRO A 73 -7.17 2.74 19.33
N VAL A 74 -6.83 1.67 20.06
CA VAL A 74 -6.87 1.63 21.52
C VAL A 74 -5.48 1.76 22.10
N HIS A 75 -4.56 0.91 21.64
CA HIS A 75 -3.12 1.00 21.93
C HIS A 75 -2.31 0.30 20.83
N HIS A 76 -0.97 0.21 20.98
CA HIS A 76 -0.07 -0.31 19.93
C HIS A 76 -0.31 -1.77 19.50
N TRP A 77 -1.12 -2.52 20.24
CA TRP A 77 -1.36 -3.95 20.02
C TRP A 77 -2.84 -4.31 20.07
N LEU A 78 -3.72 -3.31 20.02
CA LEU A 78 -5.16 -3.52 19.99
C LEU A 78 -5.85 -2.36 19.30
N GLY A 79 -6.77 -2.71 18.41
CA GLY A 79 -7.67 -1.76 17.81
C GLY A 79 -8.88 -2.40 17.19
N TYR A 80 -9.79 -1.55 16.75
CA TYR A 80 -11.02 -1.98 16.11
C TYR A 80 -11.18 -1.32 14.74
N SER A 81 -11.76 -2.05 13.80
CA SER A 81 -12.21 -1.48 12.54
C SER A 81 -13.61 -2.01 12.21
N LYS A 82 -14.51 -1.12 11.79
CA LYS A 82 -15.85 -1.52 11.41
C LYS A 82 -15.82 -2.40 10.16
N LYS A 83 -16.66 -3.42 10.11
CA LYS A 83 -16.79 -4.26 8.92
C LYS A 83 -17.37 -3.43 7.77
N VAL A 84 -16.65 -3.39 6.66
CA VAL A 84 -17.13 -2.80 5.40
C VAL A 84 -18.01 -3.83 4.70
N ASN A 85 -19.18 -3.40 4.23
CA ASN A 85 -20.09 -4.26 3.50
C ASN A 85 -19.63 -4.39 2.04
N THR A 86 -19.35 -5.61 1.62
CA THR A 86 -19.08 -5.95 0.21
C THR A 86 -20.35 -5.75 -0.63
N CYS A 87 -20.19 -5.18 -1.82
CA CYS A 87 -21.23 -5.15 -2.84
C CYS A 87 -21.05 -6.34 -3.79
N THR A 88 -21.92 -7.35 -3.71
CA THR A 88 -21.79 -8.58 -4.51
C THR A 88 -22.51 -8.54 -5.84
N ASP A 89 -23.49 -7.64 -6.00
CA ASP A 89 -24.46 -7.67 -7.10
C ASP A 89 -24.15 -6.62 -8.17
N LEU A 90 -22.97 -6.01 -8.12
CA LEU A 90 -22.57 -4.91 -8.98
C LEU A 90 -21.35 -5.30 -9.80
N GLU A 91 -21.49 -5.17 -11.12
CA GLU A 91 -20.34 -5.26 -12.03
C GLU A 91 -19.42 -4.03 -11.84
N PRO A 92 -18.09 -4.19 -11.95
CA PRO A 92 -17.15 -3.08 -11.89
C PRO A 92 -17.45 -1.98 -12.94
N LEU A 93 -17.86 -0.82 -12.45
CA LEU A 93 -18.04 0.40 -13.25
C LEU A 93 -16.70 1.09 -13.53
N LYS A 94 -16.67 2.00 -14.50
CA LYS A 94 -15.49 2.81 -14.86
C LYS A 94 -14.91 3.56 -13.64
N GLU A 95 -15.77 4.01 -12.73
CA GLU A 95 -15.41 4.68 -11.48
C GLU A 95 -14.56 3.78 -10.57
N HIS A 96 -14.82 2.47 -10.55
CA HIS A 96 -13.99 1.52 -9.78
C HIS A 96 -12.58 1.47 -10.34
N PHE A 97 -12.42 1.41 -11.66
CA PHE A 97 -11.13 1.41 -12.31
C PHE A 97 -10.37 2.73 -12.11
N TYR A 98 -11.07 3.86 -12.17
CA TYR A 98 -10.48 5.17 -11.82
C TYR A 98 -10.01 5.21 -10.36
N SER A 99 -10.87 4.84 -9.42
CA SER A 99 -10.54 4.81 -7.98
C SER A 99 -9.40 3.83 -7.67
N PHE A 100 -9.29 2.74 -8.43
CA PHE A 100 -8.16 1.82 -8.32
C PHE A 100 -6.84 2.48 -8.75
N GLY A 101 -6.84 3.26 -9.83
CA GLY A 101 -5.70 4.09 -10.22
C GLY A 101 -5.27 5.06 -9.12
N VAL A 102 -6.26 5.74 -8.53
CA VAL A 102 -6.08 6.64 -7.38
C VAL A 102 -5.44 5.90 -6.19
N LEU A 103 -5.99 4.75 -5.81
CA LEU A 103 -5.49 3.91 -4.73
C LEU A 103 -4.05 3.43 -5.01
N LEU A 104 -3.76 3.03 -6.24
CA LEU A 104 -2.44 2.56 -6.64
C LEU A 104 -1.37 3.66 -6.52
N ALA A 105 -1.67 4.89 -6.95
CA ALA A 105 -0.75 6.02 -6.78
C ALA A 105 -0.57 6.36 -5.30
N TYR A 106 -1.67 6.46 -4.55
CA TYR A 106 -1.66 6.77 -3.13
C TYR A 106 -0.79 5.78 -2.33
N THR A 107 -1.06 4.48 -2.49
CA THR A 107 -0.35 3.41 -1.77
C THR A 107 1.11 3.30 -2.21
N TYR A 108 1.42 3.50 -3.49
CA TYR A 108 2.78 3.52 -3.98
C TYR A 108 3.62 4.65 -3.37
N ILE A 109 3.06 5.85 -3.27
CA ILE A 109 3.75 7.03 -2.72
C ILE A 109 3.99 6.86 -1.21
N PHE A 110 2.96 6.47 -0.45
CA PHE A 110 3.07 6.27 1.00
C PHE A 110 3.72 4.95 1.41
N GLY A 111 4.11 4.12 0.44
CA GLY A 111 4.83 2.89 0.71
C GLY A 111 3.99 1.81 1.39
N ILE A 112 2.71 1.76 1.05
CA ILE A 112 1.73 0.80 1.58
C ILE A 112 1.74 -0.44 0.70
N ARG A 113 2.03 -1.61 1.28
CA ARG A 113 2.10 -2.88 0.55
C ARG A 113 1.33 -3.99 1.25
N ASP A 114 1.36 -5.16 0.63
CA ASP A 114 0.56 -6.32 1.03
C ASP A 114 -0.95 -6.11 0.82
N LEU A 115 -1.30 -5.33 -0.19
CA LEU A 115 -2.68 -5.04 -0.58
C LEU A 115 -3.18 -6.08 -1.59
N HIS A 116 -3.13 -7.35 -1.19
CA HIS A 116 -3.71 -8.45 -1.95
C HIS A 116 -5.23 -8.42 -1.89
N ARG A 117 -5.88 -9.24 -2.73
CA ARG A 117 -7.33 -9.29 -2.91
C ARG A 117 -8.11 -9.32 -1.59
N ARG A 118 -7.69 -10.14 -0.62
CA ARG A 118 -8.37 -10.29 0.69
C ARG A 118 -8.30 -9.05 1.60
N ASN A 119 -7.43 -8.09 1.31
CA ASN A 119 -7.26 -6.85 2.07
C ASN A 119 -8.07 -5.69 1.47
N LEU A 120 -8.87 -5.98 0.44
CA LEU A 120 -9.75 -5.03 -0.23
C LEU A 120 -11.20 -5.50 -0.11
N VAL A 121 -12.11 -4.55 0.04
CA VAL A 121 -13.55 -4.78 -0.03
C VAL A 121 -14.12 -4.01 -1.21
N PHE A 122 -14.74 -4.71 -2.15
CA PHE A 122 -15.47 -4.09 -3.25
C PHE A 122 -16.72 -3.37 -2.73
N THR A 123 -16.77 -2.04 -2.89
CA THR A 123 -17.91 -1.21 -2.49
C THR A 123 -18.72 -0.77 -3.71
N LYS A 124 -19.70 0.13 -3.54
CA LYS A 124 -20.51 0.64 -4.66
C LYS A 124 -19.73 1.51 -5.65
N THR A 125 -18.61 2.09 -5.23
CA THR A 125 -17.91 3.12 -6.02
C THR A 125 -16.40 2.90 -6.13
N HIS A 126 -15.80 2.13 -5.24
CA HIS A 126 -14.34 1.93 -5.16
C HIS A 126 -13.98 0.66 -4.38
N LEU A 127 -12.69 0.32 -4.34
CA LEU A 127 -12.16 -0.71 -3.44
C LEU A 127 -11.70 -0.07 -2.13
N GLN A 128 -12.22 -0.57 -1.00
CA GLN A 128 -11.80 -0.10 0.32
C GLN A 128 -10.71 -0.98 0.91
N VAL A 129 -9.59 -0.38 1.31
CA VAL A 129 -8.55 -1.07 2.08
C VAL A 129 -9.04 -1.30 3.51
N VAL A 130 -9.03 -2.56 3.94
CA VAL A 130 -9.47 -2.94 5.31
C VAL A 130 -8.31 -3.40 6.19
N ASP A 131 -7.13 -3.56 5.61
CA ASP A 131 -5.91 -3.99 6.29
C ASP A 131 -4.69 -3.29 5.71
N ALA A 132 -4.03 -2.46 6.53
CA ALA A 132 -2.88 -1.66 6.12
C ALA A 132 -1.89 -1.50 7.27
N GLU A 133 -1.08 -2.52 7.49
CA GLU A 133 -0.05 -2.56 8.54
C GLU A 133 1.38 -2.49 8.02
N VAL A 134 1.58 -2.79 6.73
CA VAL A 134 2.88 -2.69 6.05
C VAL A 134 2.90 -1.36 5.29
N VAL A 135 3.29 -0.31 5.99
CA VAL A 135 3.31 1.07 5.48
C VAL A 135 4.73 1.64 5.46
N LEU A 136 4.89 2.82 4.86
CA LEU A 136 6.16 3.57 4.88
C LEU A 136 7.35 2.74 4.36
N THR A 137 7.08 1.87 3.38
CA THR A 137 8.11 1.09 2.69
C THR A 137 8.61 1.87 1.48
N ARG A 138 9.93 1.91 1.27
CA ARG A 138 10.53 2.48 0.06
C ARG A 138 10.32 1.53 -1.13
N LEU A 139 9.12 1.60 -1.71
CA LEU A 139 8.74 0.83 -2.90
C LEU A 139 9.47 1.39 -4.13
N ILE A 140 10.05 0.50 -4.94
CA ILE A 140 10.71 0.83 -6.20
C ILE A 140 9.65 0.92 -7.29
N LEU A 141 8.71 -0.02 -7.33
CA LEU A 141 7.67 -0.11 -8.36
C LEU A 141 6.25 -0.18 -7.77
N PRO A 142 5.22 0.36 -8.46
CA PRO A 142 3.85 0.32 -7.97
C PRO A 142 3.29 -1.07 -7.70
N ASN A 143 3.72 -2.11 -8.43
CA ASN A 143 3.23 -3.47 -8.19
C ASN A 143 3.79 -4.11 -6.91
N GLU A 144 4.80 -3.52 -6.26
CA GLU A 144 5.23 -3.95 -4.91
C GLU A 144 4.14 -3.73 -3.86
N THR A 145 3.13 -2.90 -4.14
CA THR A 145 1.92 -2.74 -3.31
C THR A 145 1.10 -4.04 -3.24
N ILE A 146 1.23 -4.93 -4.23
CA ILE A 146 0.40 -6.12 -4.48
C ILE A 146 -1.03 -5.79 -4.97
N LEU A 147 -1.34 -4.53 -5.25
CA LEU A 147 -2.55 -4.17 -6.01
C LEU A 147 -2.49 -4.69 -7.46
N LEU A 148 -1.30 -4.78 -8.03
CA LEU A 148 -1.03 -5.41 -9.33
C LEU A 148 -0.12 -6.63 -9.15
N PRO A 149 -0.11 -7.61 -10.08
CA PRO A 149 0.72 -8.80 -9.98
C PRO A 149 2.21 -8.52 -9.80
N PHE A 150 2.80 -9.17 -8.81
CA PHE A 150 4.21 -9.02 -8.43
C PHE A 150 4.78 -10.33 -7.91
N LYS A 151 5.98 -10.69 -8.40
CA LYS A 151 6.64 -11.97 -8.13
C LYS A 151 5.66 -13.14 -8.34
N GLN A 152 5.37 -13.92 -7.31
CA GLN A 152 4.49 -15.08 -7.34
C GLN A 152 2.98 -14.74 -7.21
N VAL A 153 2.64 -13.48 -6.92
CA VAL A 153 1.22 -13.08 -6.77
C VAL A 153 0.59 -12.90 -8.14
N THR A 154 -0.46 -13.67 -8.40
CA THR A 154 -1.21 -13.69 -9.67
C THR A 154 -2.18 -12.51 -9.77
N TRP A 155 -2.87 -12.38 -10.92
CA TRP A 155 -3.96 -11.41 -11.09
C TRP A 155 -5.10 -11.65 -10.10
N GLN A 156 -5.46 -12.91 -9.91
CA GLN A 156 -6.57 -13.35 -9.06
C GLN A 156 -6.30 -13.10 -7.57
N ASP A 157 -5.02 -13.13 -7.17
CA ASP A 157 -4.61 -12.94 -5.78
C ASP A 157 -4.23 -11.48 -5.47
N SER A 158 -3.85 -10.71 -6.49
CA SER A 158 -3.58 -9.27 -6.35
C SER A 158 -4.86 -8.44 -6.18
N GLY A 159 -4.72 -7.21 -5.69
CA GLY A 159 -5.87 -6.34 -5.44
C GLY A 159 -6.77 -6.09 -6.65
N ILE A 160 -6.21 -5.97 -7.86
CA ILE A 160 -6.98 -5.82 -9.11
C ILE A 160 -7.87 -7.03 -9.44
N GLY A 161 -7.63 -8.19 -8.83
CA GLY A 161 -8.48 -9.38 -8.94
C GLY A 161 -9.90 -9.15 -8.42
N GLU A 162 -10.13 -8.16 -7.55
CA GLU A 162 -11.49 -7.72 -7.19
C GLU A 162 -12.25 -7.09 -8.37
N LEU A 163 -11.55 -6.44 -9.32
CA LEU A 163 -12.15 -5.83 -10.50
C LEU A 163 -12.10 -6.75 -11.73
N LEU A 164 -11.09 -7.61 -11.80
CA LEU A 164 -10.80 -8.48 -12.94
C LEU A 164 -10.55 -9.92 -12.46
N PRO A 165 -11.55 -10.62 -11.90
CA PRO A 165 -11.36 -11.96 -11.33
C PRO A 165 -10.90 -12.99 -12.37
N ASN A 166 -11.15 -12.73 -13.65
CA ASN A 166 -10.78 -13.61 -14.77
C ASN A 166 -9.49 -13.15 -15.49
N GLY A 167 -8.76 -12.18 -14.95
CA GLY A 167 -7.51 -11.68 -15.51
C GLY A 167 -7.67 -10.48 -16.48
N PRO A 168 -6.56 -10.02 -17.08
CA PRO A 168 -6.48 -8.74 -17.79
C PRO A 168 -7.20 -8.70 -19.14
N ASP A 169 -7.52 -9.85 -19.74
CA ASP A 169 -8.14 -9.92 -21.06
C ASP A 169 -9.56 -9.33 -21.11
N HIS A 170 -10.19 -9.17 -19.95
CA HIS A 170 -11.51 -8.56 -19.80
C HIS A 170 -11.45 -7.03 -19.57
N LEU A 171 -10.26 -6.45 -19.50
CA LEU A 171 -10.09 -5.03 -19.28
C LEU A 171 -10.34 -4.26 -20.58
N SER A 172 -11.43 -3.50 -20.63
CA SER A 172 -11.70 -2.59 -21.74
C SER A 172 -10.66 -1.46 -21.80
N ARG A 173 -10.46 -0.90 -22.99
CA ARG A 173 -9.58 0.26 -23.19
C ARG A 173 -9.96 1.45 -22.32
N ASP A 174 -11.26 1.73 -22.19
CA ASP A 174 -11.77 2.85 -21.39
C ASP A 174 -11.51 2.66 -19.89
N ASN A 175 -11.63 1.43 -19.39
CA ASN A 175 -11.34 1.11 -17.99
C ASN A 175 -9.83 1.15 -17.71
N ALA A 176 -9.02 0.68 -18.66
CA ALA A 176 -7.57 0.79 -18.54
C ALA A 176 -7.11 2.25 -18.52
N LYS A 177 -7.70 3.09 -19.39
CA LYS A 177 -7.50 4.53 -19.38
C LYS A 177 -7.93 5.16 -18.04
N ALA A 178 -9.07 4.75 -17.49
CA ALA A 178 -9.52 5.22 -16.19
C ALA A 178 -8.50 4.95 -15.07
N ILE A 179 -7.87 3.76 -15.04
CA ILE A 179 -6.78 3.45 -14.09
C ILE A 179 -5.61 4.43 -14.26
N LEU A 180 -5.18 4.68 -15.50
CA LEU A 180 -4.05 5.56 -15.77
C LEU A 180 -4.35 7.01 -15.38
N ASP A 181 -5.55 7.49 -15.70
CA ASP A 181 -5.99 8.84 -15.34
C ASP A 181 -6.02 9.02 -13.81
N GLY A 182 -6.63 8.08 -13.09
CA GLY A 182 -6.65 8.11 -11.62
C GLY A 182 -5.26 8.06 -10.98
N TYR A 183 -4.35 7.25 -11.55
CA TYR A 183 -2.97 7.17 -11.09
C TYR A 183 -2.22 8.49 -11.29
N VAL A 184 -2.26 9.07 -12.50
CA VAL A 184 -1.55 10.32 -12.81
C VAL A 184 -2.10 11.48 -11.99
N GLU A 185 -3.42 11.64 -11.93
CA GLU A 185 -4.07 12.76 -11.24
C GLU A 185 -3.77 12.73 -9.73
N MET A 186 -3.86 11.57 -9.08
CA MET A 186 -3.51 11.43 -7.66
C MET A 186 -2.02 11.71 -7.41
N PHE A 187 -1.12 11.17 -8.25
CA PHE A 187 0.32 11.36 -8.07
C PHE A 187 0.70 12.85 -8.18
N GLN A 188 0.20 13.53 -9.21
CA GLN A 188 0.42 14.96 -9.41
C GLN A 188 -0.18 15.80 -8.27
N HIS A 189 -1.37 15.41 -7.79
CA HIS A 189 -2.01 16.07 -6.66
C HIS A 189 -1.18 15.97 -5.38
N ILE A 190 -0.58 14.81 -5.10
CA ILE A 190 0.30 14.63 -3.95
C ILE A 190 1.59 15.44 -4.12
N ILE A 191 2.23 15.45 -5.30
CA ILE A 191 3.40 16.32 -5.57
C ILE A 191 3.06 17.78 -5.24
N LYS A 192 1.93 18.28 -5.73
CA LYS A 192 1.50 19.67 -5.51
C LYS A 192 1.29 20.02 -4.03
N ASN A 193 0.89 19.04 -3.21
CA ASN A 193 0.59 19.22 -1.79
C ASN A 193 1.66 18.62 -0.86
N GLN A 194 2.79 18.18 -1.40
CA GLN A 194 3.82 17.39 -0.71
C GLN A 194 4.29 18.01 0.60
N GLU A 195 4.67 19.29 0.59
CA GLU A 195 5.19 19.97 1.78
C GLU A 195 4.14 20.03 2.90
N ARG A 196 2.88 20.31 2.56
CA ARG A 196 1.77 20.41 3.53
C ARG A 196 1.41 19.04 4.11
N ILE A 197 1.41 18.00 3.28
CA ILE A 197 1.17 16.62 3.70
C ILE A 197 2.31 16.16 4.62
N LEU A 198 3.56 16.43 4.25
CA LEU A 198 4.73 16.07 5.04
C LEU A 198 4.71 16.78 6.41
N GLU A 199 4.35 18.05 6.44
CA GLU A 199 4.23 18.80 7.69
C GLU A 199 3.13 18.24 8.61
N GLU A 200 1.97 17.90 8.04
CA GLU A 200 0.91 17.23 8.81
C GLU A 200 1.42 15.91 9.41
N LEU A 201 2.06 15.08 8.58
CA LEU A 201 2.56 13.78 9.00
C LEU A 201 3.60 13.91 10.11
N LYS A 202 4.50 14.90 10.06
CA LYS A 202 5.45 15.16 11.16
C LYS A 202 4.74 15.50 12.47
N GLY A 203 3.59 16.18 12.41
CA GLY A 203 2.81 16.56 13.59
C GLY A 203 1.99 15.42 14.20
N VAL A 204 1.58 14.44 13.39
CA VAL A 204 0.64 13.39 13.84
C VAL A 204 1.25 12.00 13.97
N VAL A 205 2.37 11.72 13.26
CA VAL A 205 2.98 10.38 13.25
C VAL A 205 3.69 10.07 14.56
N ASP A 206 3.23 9.03 15.24
CA ASP A 206 3.89 8.49 16.42
C ASP A 206 4.95 7.45 16.01
N ASN A 207 6.21 7.79 16.23
CA ASN A 207 7.35 6.93 15.89
C ASN A 207 7.46 5.66 16.75
N LYS A 208 6.70 5.56 17.84
CA LYS A 208 6.65 4.38 18.71
C LYS A 208 5.69 3.32 18.20
N VAL A 209 4.77 3.67 17.31
CA VAL A 209 3.81 2.72 16.76
C VAL A 209 4.54 1.72 15.86
N PRO A 210 4.34 0.40 16.07
CA PRO A 210 5.02 -0.62 15.27
C PRO A 210 4.51 -0.61 13.82
N VAL A 211 5.42 -0.63 12.85
CA VAL A 211 5.14 -0.85 11.43
C VAL A 211 5.46 -2.31 11.10
N ARG A 212 4.50 -3.09 10.58
CA ARG A 212 4.75 -4.50 10.24
C ARG A 212 5.81 -4.61 9.15
N VAL A 213 6.67 -5.62 9.27
CA VAL A 213 7.66 -5.98 8.26
C VAL A 213 7.46 -7.43 7.87
N LEU A 214 7.28 -7.66 6.57
CA LEU A 214 7.19 -9.00 6.00
C LEU A 214 8.58 -9.49 5.62
N VAL A 215 9.14 -10.39 6.44
CA VAL A 215 10.43 -11.04 6.13
C VAL A 215 10.25 -12.11 5.04
N ARG A 216 9.06 -12.73 4.99
CA ARG A 216 8.70 -13.82 4.09
C ARG A 216 7.20 -13.80 3.78
N ASN A 217 6.77 -14.52 2.74
CA ASN A 217 5.35 -14.67 2.48
C ASN A 217 4.75 -15.70 3.45
N THR A 218 3.49 -15.50 3.87
CA THR A 218 2.79 -16.42 4.76
C THR A 218 2.81 -17.88 4.29
N PRO A 219 2.57 -18.20 2.98
CA PRO A 219 2.63 -19.58 2.50
C PRO A 219 3.96 -20.30 2.75
N ASP A 220 5.06 -19.56 2.81
CA ASP A 220 6.40 -20.12 3.04
C ASP A 220 6.59 -20.58 4.50
N TYR A 221 5.73 -20.13 5.43
CA TYR A 221 5.75 -20.59 6.83
C TYR A 221 5.00 -21.92 7.02
N TYR A 222 4.02 -22.21 6.17
CA TYR A 222 3.27 -23.48 6.25
C TYR A 222 4.07 -24.67 5.76
N SER A 223 5.06 -24.46 4.90
CA SER A 223 5.95 -25.50 4.35
C SER A 223 7.21 -25.74 5.19
N ALA A 224 7.27 -25.18 6.41
CA ALA A 224 8.48 -25.05 7.22
C ALA A 224 9.10 -26.35 7.78
N ILE A 225 8.50 -27.52 7.54
CA ILE A 225 8.89 -28.77 8.21
C ILE A 225 10.33 -29.20 7.90
N ASP A 226 10.90 -28.79 6.75
CA ASP A 226 12.23 -29.24 6.31
C ASP A 226 13.22 -28.10 5.95
N ASN A 227 12.89 -26.83 6.19
CA ASN A 227 13.72 -25.71 5.76
C ASN A 227 14.64 -25.19 6.88
N THR A 228 15.96 -25.23 6.66
CA THR A 228 16.98 -24.78 7.62
C THR A 228 17.26 -23.26 7.57
N ASP A 229 16.56 -22.53 6.71
CA ASP A 229 16.85 -21.12 6.39
C ASP A 229 15.83 -20.14 7.02
N PHE A 230 15.42 -20.45 8.25
CA PHE A 230 14.62 -19.57 9.10
C PHE A 230 15.50 -18.83 10.11
N LEU A 231 15.12 -17.59 10.42
CA LEU A 231 15.69 -16.86 11.53
C LEU A 231 15.34 -17.56 12.86
N PRO A 232 16.21 -17.52 13.88
CA PRO A 232 15.89 -18.06 15.20
C PRO A 232 14.55 -17.55 15.78
N GLU A 233 14.23 -16.29 15.49
CA GLU A 233 13.00 -15.62 15.90
C GLU A 233 11.77 -16.09 15.10
N GLU A 234 11.94 -16.49 13.83
CA GLU A 234 10.88 -17.16 13.06
C GLU A 234 10.59 -18.52 13.71
N ILE A 235 11.62 -19.31 14.00
CA ILE A 235 11.49 -20.63 14.64
C ILE A 235 10.80 -20.52 16.02
N SER A 236 11.18 -19.53 16.82
CA SER A 236 10.57 -19.30 18.14
C SER A 236 9.05 -19.07 18.05
N GLN A 237 8.61 -18.29 17.05
CA GLN A 237 7.20 -18.00 16.81
C GLN A 237 6.46 -19.23 16.25
N LEU A 238 7.05 -19.93 15.28
CA LEU A 238 6.49 -21.14 14.70
C LEU A 238 6.31 -22.26 15.74
N ASN A 239 7.23 -22.37 16.71
CA ASN A 239 7.10 -23.31 17.83
C ASN A 239 5.88 -23.00 18.74
N ARG A 240 5.38 -21.76 18.72
CA ARG A 240 4.11 -21.37 19.37
C ARG A 240 2.88 -21.57 18.48
N ARG A 241 3.09 -22.05 17.25
CA ARG A 241 2.08 -22.12 16.18
C ARG A 241 1.58 -20.75 15.70
N ASP A 242 2.42 -19.72 15.87
CA ASP A 242 2.17 -18.39 15.33
C ASP A 242 2.78 -18.29 13.92
N ILE A 243 2.13 -17.55 13.02
CA ILE A 243 2.78 -16.99 11.84
C ILE A 243 3.72 -15.86 12.31
N PRO A 244 5.03 -15.90 11.98
CA PRO A 244 5.98 -14.90 12.42
C PRO A 244 5.55 -13.46 12.11
N TYR A 245 5.58 -12.62 13.13
CA TYR A 245 5.23 -11.21 13.08
C TYR A 245 6.44 -10.36 13.48
N PHE A 246 6.94 -9.60 12.52
CA PHE A 246 8.04 -8.66 12.75
C PHE A 246 7.59 -7.22 12.55
N PHE A 247 8.27 -6.31 13.21
CA PHE A 247 7.97 -4.88 13.09
C PHE A 247 9.21 -4.01 13.26
N LYS A 248 9.10 -2.77 12.78
CA LYS A 248 10.08 -1.71 13.01
C LYS A 248 9.39 -0.52 13.68
N LYS A 249 10.18 0.27 14.39
CA LYS A 249 9.80 1.62 14.85
C LYS A 249 10.28 2.62 13.80
N LEU A 250 9.52 3.68 13.56
CA LEU A 250 9.80 4.62 12.47
C LEU A 250 11.19 5.24 12.62
N GLY A 251 12.02 5.14 11.57
CA GLY A 251 13.38 5.68 11.57
C GLY A 251 14.41 4.86 12.35
N ASN A 252 14.03 3.69 12.88
CA ASN A 252 14.96 2.73 13.48
C ASN A 252 15.36 1.67 12.44
N ASP A 253 16.63 1.26 12.43
CA ASP A 253 17.14 0.24 11.52
C ASP A 253 16.91 -1.19 12.04
N SER A 254 16.73 -1.37 13.34
CA SER A 254 16.53 -2.66 13.99
C SER A 254 15.16 -3.26 13.66
N LEU A 255 15.15 -4.58 13.45
CA LEU A 255 13.94 -5.38 13.32
C LEU A 255 13.57 -5.97 14.68
N TYR A 256 12.31 -5.89 15.04
CA TYR A 256 11.78 -6.38 16.32
C TYR A 256 10.73 -7.48 16.13
N TRP A 257 10.50 -8.25 17.18
CA TRP A 257 9.44 -9.24 17.32
C TRP A 257 8.97 -9.29 18.78
N LEU A 258 7.83 -9.93 19.07
CA LEU A 258 7.36 -10.09 20.44
C LEU A 258 7.90 -11.39 21.08
N GLN A 259 8.82 -11.22 22.04
CA GLN A 259 9.38 -12.32 22.84
C GLN A 259 8.38 -12.82 23.89
N SER A 260 7.62 -11.89 24.47
CA SER A 260 6.48 -12.15 25.36
C SER A 260 5.38 -11.11 25.10
N PRO A 261 4.16 -11.24 25.68
CA PRO A 261 3.03 -10.34 25.41
C PRO A 261 3.29 -8.85 25.63
N SER A 262 4.36 -8.47 26.33
CA SER A 262 4.71 -7.07 26.58
C SER A 262 6.20 -6.78 26.45
N VAL A 263 6.97 -7.68 25.83
CA VAL A 263 8.41 -7.52 25.66
C VAL A 263 8.79 -7.69 24.19
N ASP A 264 9.26 -6.59 23.61
CA ASP A 264 9.89 -6.56 22.30
C ASP A 264 11.30 -7.16 22.39
N GLY A 265 11.65 -8.04 21.47
CA GLY A 265 13.02 -8.50 21.24
C GLY A 265 13.56 -8.00 19.91
N GLU A 266 14.86 -7.69 19.86
CA GLU A 266 15.54 -7.37 18.60
C GLU A 266 16.02 -8.65 17.91
N VAL A 267 15.83 -8.71 16.59
CA VAL A 267 16.31 -9.81 15.75
C VAL A 267 17.83 -9.75 15.64
N GLN A 268 18.51 -10.83 16.01
CA GLN A 268 19.97 -10.82 16.19
C GLN A 268 20.75 -10.72 14.88
N SER A 269 20.23 -11.31 13.79
CA SER A 269 20.87 -11.28 12.48
C SER A 269 19.82 -11.28 11.39
N LEU A 270 19.89 -10.30 10.48
CA LEU A 270 18.97 -10.20 9.35
C LEU A 270 19.40 -11.04 8.15
N GLY A 271 20.67 -11.48 8.12
CA GLY A 271 21.25 -12.24 7.01
C GLY A 271 20.93 -11.64 5.64
N ARG A 272 20.41 -12.46 4.73
CA ARG A 272 20.02 -12.04 3.37
C ARG A 272 18.83 -11.08 3.31
N PHE A 273 18.05 -10.96 4.38
CA PHE A 273 16.85 -10.12 4.41
C PHE A 273 17.14 -8.65 4.67
N LYS A 274 18.37 -8.31 5.09
CA LYS A 274 18.77 -6.94 5.44
C LYS A 274 18.38 -5.91 4.38
N ALA A 275 18.68 -6.18 3.11
CA ALA A 275 18.42 -5.23 2.03
C ALA A 275 16.91 -4.93 1.84
N ASP A 276 16.04 -5.91 2.08
CA ASP A 276 14.59 -5.69 2.02
C ASP A 276 14.09 -4.94 3.27
N ILE A 277 14.52 -5.38 4.46
CA ILE A 277 14.15 -4.80 5.75
C ILE A 277 14.58 -3.32 5.87
N ASP A 278 15.74 -2.96 5.31
CA ASP A 278 16.26 -1.58 5.27
C ASP A 278 15.36 -0.63 4.45
N ARG A 279 14.38 -1.15 3.70
CA ARG A 279 13.38 -0.35 2.97
C ARG A 279 12.11 -0.10 3.78
N HIS A 280 11.88 -0.83 4.88
CA HIS A 280 10.65 -0.73 5.67
C HIS A 280 10.76 0.34 6.76
N ALA A 281 9.60 0.93 7.10
CA ALA A 281 9.46 1.97 8.14
C ALA A 281 10.45 3.13 7.95
N ASP A 282 10.63 3.54 6.69
CA ASP A 282 11.54 4.61 6.33
C ASP A 282 10.97 5.96 6.78
N SER A 283 11.84 6.95 6.97
CA SER A 283 11.44 8.26 7.45
C SER A 283 10.55 8.98 6.42
N LEU A 284 9.55 9.72 6.91
CA LEU A 284 8.64 10.50 6.06
C LEU A 284 9.36 11.49 5.15
N PRO A 285 10.38 12.26 5.60
CA PRO A 285 11.10 13.19 4.72
C PRO A 285 11.84 12.49 3.59
N ARG A 286 12.25 11.23 3.78
CA ARG A 286 12.90 10.46 2.72
C ARG A 286 11.86 9.95 1.71
N LEU A 287 10.75 9.37 2.19
CA LEU A 287 9.69 8.82 1.33
C LEU A 287 8.97 9.90 0.51
N LEU A 288 8.66 11.01 1.15
CA LEU A 288 7.98 12.17 0.57
C LEU A 288 8.96 13.29 0.29
N GLY A 289 10.26 13.00 0.10
CA GLY A 289 11.25 13.97 -0.34
C GLY A 289 11.26 14.12 -1.87
N THR A 290 11.78 15.23 -2.39
CA THR A 290 11.86 15.51 -3.84
C THR A 290 12.65 14.45 -4.62
N ASP A 291 13.57 13.76 -3.96
CA ASP A 291 14.39 12.71 -4.58
C ASP A 291 13.56 11.48 -4.94
N LEU A 292 12.55 11.16 -4.14
CA LEU A 292 11.68 10.01 -4.35
C LEU A 292 10.31 10.39 -4.89
N LEU A 293 9.79 11.59 -4.66
CA LEU A 293 8.50 12.01 -5.15
C LEU A 293 8.69 13.05 -6.27
N ASN A 294 8.83 12.56 -7.50
CA ASN A 294 9.09 13.39 -8.68
C ASN A 294 8.49 12.78 -9.96
N ASP A 295 8.59 13.54 -11.05
CA ASP A 295 8.10 13.14 -12.38
C ASP A 295 8.75 11.85 -12.90
N ALA A 296 10.00 11.57 -12.55
CA ALA A 296 10.69 10.36 -12.97
C ALA A 296 10.01 9.12 -12.36
N ARG A 297 9.66 9.17 -11.07
CA ARG A 297 8.94 8.08 -10.39
C ARG A 297 7.51 7.92 -10.92
N LEU A 298 6.82 9.02 -11.20
CA LEU A 298 5.52 9.02 -11.88
C LEU A 298 5.62 8.27 -13.22
N VAL A 299 6.57 8.67 -14.07
CA VAL A 299 6.82 8.07 -15.40
C VAL A 299 7.17 6.59 -15.31
N GLN A 300 8.05 6.21 -14.37
CA GLN A 300 8.44 4.81 -14.18
C GLN A 300 7.24 3.94 -13.76
N GLY A 301 6.44 4.42 -12.81
CA GLY A 301 5.25 3.72 -12.37
C GLY A 301 4.21 3.62 -13.49
N LEU A 302 3.98 4.71 -14.22
CA LEU A 302 3.06 4.75 -15.37
C LEU A 302 3.48 3.74 -16.46
N PHE A 303 4.78 3.68 -16.77
CA PHE A 303 5.32 2.71 -17.73
C PHE A 303 5.04 1.26 -17.32
N LEU A 304 5.26 0.93 -16.04
CA LEU A 304 4.94 -0.39 -15.51
C LEU A 304 3.45 -0.70 -15.66
N ILE A 305 2.57 0.25 -15.33
CA ILE A 305 1.12 0.05 -15.43
C ILE A 305 0.73 -0.18 -16.90
N CYS A 306 1.20 0.66 -17.83
CA CYS A 306 0.96 0.46 -19.26
C CYS A 306 1.42 -0.92 -19.72
N ARG A 307 2.59 -1.40 -19.27
CA ARG A 307 3.08 -2.75 -19.58
C ARG A 307 2.21 -3.85 -19.00
N LYS A 308 1.79 -3.73 -17.75
CA LYS A 308 0.95 -4.74 -17.08
C LYS A 308 -0.45 -4.82 -17.69
N LEU A 309 -0.98 -3.69 -18.14
CA LEU A 309 -2.30 -3.60 -18.79
C LEU A 309 -2.24 -3.76 -20.32
N ASN A 310 -1.04 -4.02 -20.89
CA ASN A 310 -0.81 -4.17 -22.33
C ASN A 310 -1.33 -2.99 -23.17
N LEU A 311 -1.10 -1.76 -22.70
CA LEU A 311 -1.61 -0.54 -23.34
C LEU A 311 -0.63 0.01 -24.37
N LYS A 312 -1.06 -0.02 -25.64
CA LYS A 312 -0.28 0.48 -26.78
C LYS A 312 -0.33 2.01 -26.94
N GLU A 313 -1.22 2.66 -26.23
CA GLU A 313 -1.36 4.12 -26.29
C GLU A 313 -0.14 4.83 -25.70
N THR A 314 0.14 6.01 -26.24
CA THR A 314 1.13 6.91 -25.66
C THR A 314 0.42 7.93 -24.77
N TYR A 315 0.82 8.00 -23.51
CA TYR A 315 0.39 8.99 -22.53
C TYR A 315 1.39 10.13 -22.47
N SER A 316 0.93 11.35 -22.75
CA SER A 316 1.74 12.56 -22.64
C SER A 316 1.48 13.24 -21.29
N LEU A 317 2.55 13.50 -20.56
CA LEU A 317 2.52 14.18 -19.26
C LEU A 317 2.89 15.66 -19.43
N SER A 318 2.44 16.49 -18.47
CA SER A 318 2.73 17.92 -18.43
C SER A 318 4.23 18.25 -18.32
N CYS A 319 5.03 17.32 -17.79
CA CYS A 319 6.49 17.43 -17.75
C CYS A 319 7.18 17.15 -19.10
N GLY A 320 6.41 16.93 -20.17
CA GLY A 320 6.90 16.63 -21.52
C GLY A 320 7.29 15.17 -21.74
N ALA A 321 7.14 14.31 -20.73
CA ALA A 321 7.32 12.87 -20.87
C ALA A 321 6.18 12.24 -21.67
N CYS A 322 6.53 11.27 -22.52
CA CYS A 322 5.59 10.41 -23.24
C CYS A 322 5.84 8.96 -22.86
N VAL A 323 4.81 8.23 -22.43
CA VAL A 323 4.92 6.88 -21.87
C VAL A 323 3.97 5.93 -22.59
N SER A 324 4.46 4.79 -23.04
CA SER A 324 3.65 3.68 -23.58
C SER A 324 4.12 2.36 -22.99
N ALA A 325 3.44 1.24 -23.27
CA ALA A 325 3.95 -0.08 -22.87
C ALA A 325 5.32 -0.43 -23.49
N GLU A 326 5.72 0.24 -24.57
CA GLU A 326 6.95 -0.09 -25.31
C GLU A 326 8.10 0.86 -24.99
N SER A 327 7.83 2.10 -24.60
CA SER A 327 8.87 3.10 -24.41
C SER A 327 8.51 4.20 -23.42
N ILE A 328 9.55 4.78 -22.82
CA ILE A 328 9.52 6.09 -22.17
C ILE A 328 10.31 7.04 -23.07
N ARG A 329 9.73 8.18 -23.45
CA ARG A 329 10.44 9.27 -24.11
C ARG A 329 10.32 10.50 -23.23
N MET A 330 11.43 10.95 -22.67
CA MET A 330 11.50 12.24 -21.99
C MET A 330 11.84 13.28 -23.06
N SER A 331 11.04 14.34 -23.20
CA SER A 331 11.49 15.51 -23.95
C SER A 331 12.78 16.00 -23.29
N THR A 332 13.91 15.88 -23.97
CA THR A 332 15.17 16.44 -23.49
C THR A 332 14.94 17.92 -23.24
N VAL A 333 15.11 18.35 -21.99
CA VAL A 333 15.27 19.77 -21.71
C VAL A 333 16.55 20.17 -22.44
N ASP A 334 16.41 20.91 -23.54
CA ASP A 334 17.55 21.52 -24.22
C ASP A 334 18.22 22.46 -23.21
N TYR A 335 19.30 22.00 -22.58
CA TYR A 335 20.21 22.89 -21.89
C TYR A 335 20.87 23.76 -22.95
N LYS A 336 20.27 24.91 -23.24
CA LYS A 336 20.99 26.01 -23.87
C LYS A 336 22.04 26.46 -22.87
N LEU A 337 23.24 25.89 -22.97
CA LEU A 337 24.41 26.46 -22.32
C LEU A 337 24.45 27.93 -22.75
N THR A 338 24.39 28.82 -21.77
CA THR A 338 24.62 30.23 -22.06
C THR A 338 26.06 30.38 -22.58
N PRO A 339 26.36 31.31 -23.50
CA PRO A 339 27.72 31.53 -23.97
C PRO A 339 28.76 31.70 -22.84
N ALA A 340 28.33 32.23 -21.68
CA ALA A 340 29.14 32.36 -20.48
C ALA A 340 29.50 31.03 -19.79
N GLN A 341 28.68 29.99 -19.94
CA GLN A 341 28.96 28.64 -19.42
C GLN A 341 29.86 27.84 -20.37
N VAL A 342 29.80 28.11 -21.68
CA VAL A 342 30.70 27.51 -22.68
C VAL A 342 32.14 28.03 -22.53
N LEU A 343 32.31 29.28 -22.11
CA LEU A 343 33.65 29.88 -21.93
C LEU A 343 34.37 29.48 -20.62
N LYS A 344 33.71 28.73 -19.73
CA LYS A 344 34.27 28.25 -18.46
C LYS A 344 34.54 26.74 -18.41
N ALA A 345 34.18 26.01 -19.46
CA ALA A 345 34.55 24.61 -19.69
C ALA A 345 35.67 24.57 -20.74
#